data_AF-A0A7H8R422-F1
#
_entry.id   AF-A0A7H8R422-F1
#
_cell.length_a   1.000
_cell.length_b   1.000
_cell.length_c   1.000
_cell.angle_alpha   90.00
_cell.angle_beta   90.00
_cell.angle_gamma   90.00
#
_symmetry.space_group_name_H-M   'P 1'
#
loop_
_entity.id
_entity.type
_entity.pdbx_description
1 polymer ?
#
loop_
_entity_poly.entity_id
_entity_poly.type
_entity_poly.pdbx_seq_one_letter_code
_entity_poly.pdbx_strand_id
1 'polypeptide(L)'
;MKLSVLAAGALLAGSAMASLDPIISYGSKFFYKTNGTQFYIRGVAYQEPSTSSSSFIDPLADISTCERDIPYLTAIRTNTIRVYGVQANNTHDDCVNAFADADIYIIIDLGSPTEAINRDSPTWDTSLYQRYTDVIDAFGNYTNVIGFFAGNEVSNTVNTTAASAFVKAAVRDSKAYVKEKGYEKGVGYAAADASSIRDNLADYMNCGTSDDSVDFFGDNVYEWCGDSATYTSSGYNIINQNFSTYSVPYFFAEYGCNSVSPRTWNNIEAMYGSDMEDMLNGGIVYEYFQDTNSYGLVSATGSSVSKLSDYTSFSSEIAKATPTGTVKSKYTPTNTALRSCPTVDATWQAASALPPTPDASLCECMYNSLTCVVRDSVDTTDYGDLFDYFYGLDGGKYVDGVSANGTSGVYGGYSMCSSKQQLAWAMNAYYEAQDGSSSACDFSSKASTKAATSATGTCSSLMASIGTAGTGAVSYTVSATGSGSGSSSSSSGAAFPVFSSTPIFVGNWQFGAYIVAAIFSGAAMLVL
;
A
#
# COMPACT_ATOMS: atom_id res chain seq x y z
N MET A 1 -2.43 -21.35 57.23
CA MET A 1 -3.09 -20.62 56.12
C MET A 1 -2.02 -19.94 55.30
N LYS A 2 -2.20 -19.95 53.99
CA LYS A 2 -1.19 -19.79 52.92
C LYS A 2 -0.65 -18.36 52.80
N LEU A 3 0.60 -18.26 52.33
CA LEU A 3 1.26 -17.06 51.81
C LEU A 3 0.42 -16.37 50.73
N SER A 4 0.57 -15.04 50.59
CA SER A 4 1.01 -14.35 49.35
C SER A 4 0.62 -12.87 49.38
N VAL A 5 1.59 -11.95 49.39
CA VAL A 5 1.40 -10.55 48.99
C VAL A 5 2.20 -10.36 47.71
N LEU A 6 1.50 -9.93 46.68
CA LEU A 6 1.95 -9.83 45.30
C LEU A 6 3.16 -8.89 45.14
N ALA A 7 4.17 -9.39 44.42
CA ALA A 7 5.11 -8.57 43.68
C ALA A 7 4.37 -8.00 42.46
N ALA A 8 4.19 -6.68 42.41
CA ALA A 8 3.85 -5.97 41.18
C ALA A 8 5.12 -5.88 40.33
N GLY A 9 5.35 -6.91 39.52
CA GLY A 9 6.42 -6.93 38.52
C GLY A 9 6.05 -6.04 37.35
N ALA A 10 6.91 -5.06 37.07
CA ALA A 10 6.92 -4.33 35.81
C ALA A 10 7.24 -5.31 34.68
N LEU A 11 6.24 -5.59 33.83
CA LEU A 11 6.43 -6.18 32.51
C LEU A 11 6.16 -5.09 31.47
N LEU A 12 7.12 -4.17 31.35
CA LEU A 12 7.42 -3.58 30.04
C LEU A 12 8.46 -4.50 29.42
N ALA A 13 8.02 -5.66 28.93
CA ALA A 13 8.77 -6.38 27.93
C ALA A 13 8.72 -5.49 26.68
N GLY A 14 9.74 -4.64 26.50
CA GLY A 14 10.00 -4.07 25.20
C GLY A 14 10.22 -5.24 24.26
N SER A 15 9.30 -5.45 23.33
CA SER A 15 9.57 -6.26 22.16
C SER A 15 10.87 -5.73 21.56
N ALA A 16 11.89 -6.58 21.51
CA ALA A 16 13.09 -6.27 20.75
C ALA A 16 12.65 -6.19 19.29
N MET A 17 12.29 -4.99 18.85
CA MET A 17 11.92 -4.73 17.46
C MET A 17 13.15 -4.97 16.61
N ALA A 18 12.98 -5.62 15.44
CA ALA A 18 13.98 -5.78 14.40
C ALA A 18 14.95 -4.58 14.39
N SER A 19 16.25 -4.84 14.57
CA SER A 19 17.26 -3.79 14.72
C SER A 19 17.93 -3.38 13.41
N LEU A 20 17.36 -3.82 12.29
CA LEU A 20 17.87 -3.52 10.95
C LEU A 20 17.67 -2.03 10.63
N ASP A 21 18.68 -1.38 10.06
CA ASP A 21 18.65 0.05 9.73
C ASP A 21 17.50 0.34 8.73
N PRO A 22 16.49 1.15 9.07
CA PRO A 22 15.36 1.37 8.16
C PRO A 22 15.79 1.88 6.78
N ILE A 23 15.06 1.47 5.73
CA ILE A 23 15.20 2.07 4.40
C ILE A 23 14.27 3.26 4.28
N ILE A 24 14.80 4.38 3.79
CA ILE A 24 14.04 5.60 3.51
C ILE A 24 14.14 5.96 2.03
N SER A 25 13.08 6.55 1.48
CA SER A 25 13.14 7.19 0.17
C SER A 25 13.67 8.62 0.30
N TYR A 26 14.48 9.05 -0.67
CA TYR A 26 14.90 10.44 -0.80
C TYR A 26 15.15 10.75 -2.29
N GLY A 27 14.32 11.62 -2.87
CA GLY A 27 14.25 11.76 -4.32
C GLY A 27 13.87 10.44 -4.99
N SER A 28 14.54 10.10 -6.09
CA SER A 28 14.26 8.88 -6.85
C SER A 28 15.06 7.65 -6.39
N LYS A 29 15.61 7.67 -5.17
CA LYS A 29 16.49 6.60 -4.66
C LYS A 29 16.14 6.17 -3.23
N PHE A 30 16.44 4.92 -2.91
CA PHE A 30 16.38 4.39 -1.54
C PHE A 30 17.73 4.50 -0.83
N PHE A 31 17.71 4.74 0.48
CA PHE A 31 18.90 4.84 1.32
C PHE A 31 18.70 4.16 2.67
N TYR A 32 19.77 3.57 3.19
CA TYR A 32 19.84 3.22 4.61
C TYR A 32 19.74 4.49 5.46
N LYS A 33 18.85 4.52 6.46
CA LYS A 33 18.55 5.71 7.25
C LYS A 33 19.77 6.22 8.03
N THR A 34 20.56 5.32 8.59
CA THR A 34 21.66 5.68 9.51
C THR A 34 22.94 6.03 8.77
N ASN A 35 23.42 5.18 7.86
CA ASN A 35 24.69 5.40 7.16
C ASN A 35 24.54 6.18 5.83
N GLY A 36 23.33 6.28 5.30
CA GLY A 36 23.01 7.02 4.08
C GLY A 36 23.53 6.40 2.79
N THR A 37 24.05 5.17 2.76
CA THR A 37 24.41 4.51 1.49
C THR A 37 23.16 4.16 0.70
N GLN A 38 23.24 4.22 -0.63
CA GLN A 38 22.11 3.86 -1.48
C GLN A 38 21.78 2.37 -1.32
N PHE A 39 20.50 2.08 -1.19
CA PHE A 39 19.96 0.73 -1.13
C PHE A 39 19.46 0.31 -2.52
N TYR A 40 19.89 -0.85 -2.98
CA TYR A 40 19.40 -1.49 -4.19
C TYR A 40 18.70 -2.79 -3.82
N ILE A 41 17.47 -2.97 -4.30
CA ILE A 41 16.67 -4.17 -4.08
C ILE A 41 17.31 -5.31 -4.87
N ARG A 42 17.69 -6.39 -4.18
CA ARG A 42 17.96 -7.72 -4.73
C ARG A 42 16.88 -8.63 -4.18
N GLY A 43 15.72 -8.61 -4.83
CA GLY A 43 14.50 -9.12 -4.26
C GLY A 43 14.10 -10.50 -4.76
N VAL A 44 13.26 -11.18 -3.98
CA VAL A 44 12.55 -12.41 -4.40
C VAL A 44 11.08 -12.32 -3.96
N ALA A 45 10.15 -12.63 -4.86
CA ALA A 45 8.74 -12.81 -4.53
C ALA A 45 8.58 -14.06 -3.63
N TYR A 46 8.01 -13.89 -2.43
CA TYR A 46 7.92 -14.90 -1.39
C TYR A 46 6.48 -15.06 -0.92
N GLN A 47 5.70 -15.83 -1.68
CA GLN A 47 4.32 -16.18 -1.36
C GLN A 47 4.12 -17.67 -1.60
N GLU A 48 3.79 -18.43 -0.57
CA GLU A 48 3.53 -19.86 -0.74
C GLU A 48 2.23 -20.07 -1.54
N PRO A 49 2.23 -20.93 -2.57
CA PRO A 49 1.04 -21.15 -3.38
C PRO A 49 -0.07 -21.82 -2.55
N SER A 50 -1.28 -21.28 -2.68
CA SER A 50 -2.48 -21.85 -2.07
C SER A 50 -3.10 -22.90 -2.98
N THR A 51 -3.65 -23.96 -2.40
CA THR A 51 -4.41 -24.99 -3.14
C THR A 51 -5.81 -24.53 -3.55
N SER A 52 -6.28 -23.40 -3.03
CA SER A 52 -7.56 -22.78 -3.38
C SER A 52 -7.36 -21.37 -3.92
N SER A 53 -8.07 -21.02 -4.99
CA SER A 53 -8.12 -19.67 -5.56
C SER A 53 -8.86 -18.66 -4.69
N SER A 54 -9.61 -19.13 -3.67
CA SER A 54 -10.35 -18.28 -2.74
C SER A 54 -9.65 -18.13 -1.38
N SER A 55 -8.36 -18.47 -1.30
CA SER A 55 -7.56 -18.31 -0.09
C SER A 55 -6.11 -18.05 -0.44
N PHE A 56 -5.34 -17.58 0.53
CA PHE A 56 -3.90 -17.45 0.45
C PHE A 56 -3.26 -18.01 1.73
N ILE A 57 -2.01 -18.43 1.64
CA ILE A 57 -1.19 -18.79 2.79
C ILE A 57 -0.41 -17.55 3.19
N ASP A 58 -0.42 -17.16 4.47
CA ASP A 58 0.46 -16.10 4.99
C ASP A 58 1.83 -16.70 5.33
N PRO A 59 2.88 -16.47 4.51
CA PRO A 59 4.17 -17.10 4.72
C PRO A 59 4.93 -16.47 5.89
N LEU A 60 4.50 -15.30 6.40
CA LEU A 60 5.13 -14.61 7.53
C LEU A 60 4.54 -15.02 8.88
N ALA A 61 3.55 -15.91 8.90
CA ALA A 61 2.93 -16.41 10.12
C ALA A 61 3.48 -17.77 10.59
N ASP A 62 4.41 -18.38 9.85
CA ASP A 62 5.01 -19.67 10.17
C ASP A 62 6.55 -19.59 10.21
N ILE A 63 7.09 -19.45 11.44
CA ILE A 63 8.53 -19.38 11.67
C ILE A 63 9.29 -20.57 11.10
N SER A 64 8.71 -21.77 11.09
CA SER A 64 9.39 -22.96 10.59
C SER A 64 9.63 -22.89 9.07
N THR A 65 8.69 -22.28 8.35
CA THR A 65 8.81 -22.01 6.91
C THR A 65 9.82 -20.88 6.65
N CYS A 66 9.76 -19.79 7.41
CA CYS A 66 10.72 -18.69 7.32
C CYS A 66 12.17 -19.17 7.56
N GLU A 67 12.44 -19.86 8.66
CA GLU A 67 13.78 -20.37 9.01
C GLU A 67 14.30 -21.40 8.01
N ARG A 68 13.43 -22.24 7.45
CA ARG A 68 13.79 -23.20 6.38
C ARG A 68 14.31 -22.47 5.14
N ASP A 69 13.70 -21.35 4.78
CA ASP A 69 13.92 -20.68 3.49
C ASP A 69 15.00 -19.59 3.55
N ILE A 70 15.19 -18.93 4.69
CA ILE A 70 16.21 -17.88 4.90
C ILE A 70 17.61 -18.29 4.42
N PRO A 71 18.14 -19.50 4.71
CA PRO A 71 19.46 -19.91 4.22
C PRO A 71 19.54 -19.94 2.69
N TYR A 72 18.45 -20.29 2.00
CA TYR A 72 18.40 -20.34 0.55
C TYR A 72 18.29 -18.95 -0.08
N LEU A 73 17.53 -18.05 0.54
CA LEU A 73 17.43 -16.64 0.13
C LEU A 73 18.75 -15.90 0.34
N THR A 74 19.39 -16.09 1.50
CA THR A 74 20.68 -15.47 1.82
C THR A 74 21.78 -15.94 0.86
N ALA A 75 21.79 -17.23 0.50
CA ALA A 75 22.77 -17.79 -0.43
C ALA A 75 22.69 -17.22 -1.86
N ILE A 76 21.57 -16.62 -2.26
CA ILE A 76 21.40 -15.90 -3.53
C ILE A 76 21.44 -14.37 -3.35
N ARG A 77 21.99 -13.89 -2.22
CA ARG A 77 22.16 -12.47 -1.89
C ARG A 77 20.86 -11.67 -1.86
N THR A 78 19.73 -12.34 -1.60
CA THR A 78 18.45 -11.67 -1.39
C THR A 78 18.58 -10.72 -0.20
N ASN A 79 18.15 -9.48 -0.38
CA ASN A 79 18.02 -8.50 0.70
C ASN A 79 16.59 -7.99 0.85
N THR A 80 15.67 -8.40 -0.01
CA THR A 80 14.26 -7.97 0.05
C THR A 80 13.36 -9.13 -0.35
N ILE A 81 12.25 -9.32 0.35
CA ILE A 81 11.17 -10.18 -0.11
C ILE A 81 9.92 -9.33 -0.39
N ARG A 82 9.14 -9.74 -1.38
CA ARG A 82 7.78 -9.23 -1.61
C ARG A 82 6.78 -10.27 -1.17
N VAL A 83 5.81 -9.86 -0.34
CA VAL A 83 4.72 -10.72 0.14
C VAL A 83 3.39 -10.12 -0.29
N TYR A 84 2.59 -10.89 -1.02
CA TYR A 84 1.38 -10.45 -1.71
C TYR A 84 0.12 -10.57 -0.86
N GLY A 85 0.16 -11.39 0.20
CA GLY A 85 -0.96 -11.62 1.08
C GLY A 85 -0.51 -12.06 2.47
N VAL A 86 -0.91 -11.27 3.46
CA VAL A 86 -0.71 -11.52 4.90
C VAL A 86 -2.05 -11.47 5.63
N GLN A 87 -2.17 -12.15 6.76
CA GLN A 87 -3.33 -12.07 7.63
C GLN A 87 -3.01 -11.14 8.80
N ALA A 88 -3.57 -9.93 8.82
CA ALA A 88 -3.21 -8.90 9.79
C ALA A 88 -3.47 -9.28 11.26
N ASN A 89 -4.33 -10.27 11.52
CA ASN A 89 -4.64 -10.77 12.87
C ASN A 89 -3.69 -11.87 13.36
N ASN A 90 -2.77 -12.37 12.52
CA ASN A 90 -1.73 -13.31 12.94
C ASN A 90 -0.58 -12.56 13.62
N THR A 91 0.26 -13.32 14.34
CA THR A 91 1.52 -12.81 14.89
C THR A 91 2.64 -13.03 13.88
N HIS A 92 3.37 -11.97 13.53
CA HIS A 92 4.48 -12.02 12.56
C HIS A 92 5.86 -11.77 13.16
N ASP A 93 5.92 -11.50 14.47
CA ASP A 93 7.17 -11.11 15.16
C ASP A 93 8.32 -12.07 14.87
N ASP A 94 8.10 -13.37 15.00
CA ASP A 94 9.16 -14.38 14.85
C ASP A 94 9.75 -14.38 13.44
N CYS A 95 8.91 -14.46 12.40
CA CYS A 95 9.36 -14.47 11.01
C CYS A 95 10.00 -13.15 10.60
N VAL A 96 9.36 -12.02 10.93
CA VAL A 96 9.87 -10.70 10.52
C VAL A 96 11.21 -10.42 11.18
N ASN A 97 11.41 -10.82 12.44
CA ASN A 97 12.70 -10.73 13.12
C ASN A 97 13.73 -11.71 12.53
N ALA A 98 13.34 -12.95 12.20
CA ALA A 98 14.25 -13.90 11.54
C ALA A 98 14.76 -13.38 10.18
N PHE A 99 13.88 -12.73 9.39
CA PHE A 99 14.31 -12.04 8.17
C PHE A 99 15.21 -10.82 8.48
N ALA A 100 14.92 -10.05 9.52
CA ALA A 100 15.76 -8.93 9.92
C ALA A 100 17.17 -9.38 10.34
N ASP A 101 17.28 -10.48 11.09
CA ASP A 101 18.55 -11.09 11.52
C ASP A 101 19.38 -11.62 10.33
N ALA A 102 18.72 -11.87 9.20
CA ALA A 102 19.34 -12.25 7.93
C ALA A 102 19.60 -11.06 6.98
N ASP A 103 19.45 -9.81 7.46
CA ASP A 103 19.54 -8.58 6.66
C ASP A 103 18.55 -8.51 5.48
N ILE A 104 17.38 -9.14 5.62
CA ILE A 104 16.31 -9.19 4.61
C ILE A 104 15.17 -8.23 5.01
N TYR A 105 14.88 -7.33 4.09
CA TYR A 105 13.77 -6.39 4.14
C TYR A 105 12.50 -6.97 3.51
N ILE A 106 11.35 -6.33 3.76
CA ILE A 106 10.04 -6.79 3.31
C ILE A 106 9.28 -5.62 2.66
N ILE A 107 8.67 -5.88 1.50
CA ILE A 107 7.61 -5.05 0.91
C ILE A 107 6.33 -5.88 0.92
N ILE A 108 5.23 -5.31 1.40
CA ILE A 108 3.97 -6.04 1.63
C ILE A 108 2.85 -5.41 0.81
N ASP A 109 2.11 -6.20 0.05
CA ASP A 109 0.87 -5.75 -0.57
C ASP A 109 -0.24 -5.62 0.50
N LEU A 110 -0.94 -4.48 0.54
CA LEU A 110 -2.01 -4.21 1.51
C LEU A 110 -3.28 -5.05 1.25
N GLY A 111 -3.52 -5.31 -0.04
CA GLY A 111 -4.59 -6.19 -0.47
C GLY A 111 -4.28 -7.67 -0.23
N SER A 112 -5.16 -8.52 -0.74
CA SER A 112 -4.93 -9.95 -0.89
C SER A 112 -5.70 -10.46 -2.11
N PRO A 113 -5.50 -11.72 -2.53
CA PRO A 113 -6.28 -12.29 -3.63
C PRO A 113 -7.81 -12.23 -3.42
N THR A 114 -8.28 -12.14 -2.17
CA THR A 114 -9.72 -12.09 -1.83
C THR A 114 -10.20 -10.71 -1.42
N GLU A 115 -9.31 -9.78 -1.10
CA GLU A 115 -9.63 -8.44 -0.58
C GLU A 115 -8.74 -7.40 -1.26
N ALA A 116 -9.13 -7.02 -2.48
CA ALA A 116 -8.42 -6.02 -3.28
C ALA A 116 -9.41 -5.25 -4.15
N ILE A 117 -8.96 -4.12 -4.71
CA ILE A 117 -9.74 -3.35 -5.68
C ILE A 117 -9.97 -4.23 -6.91
N ASN A 118 -11.24 -4.53 -7.19
CA ASN A 118 -11.63 -5.28 -8.37
C ASN A 118 -11.56 -4.38 -9.60
N ARG A 119 -10.70 -4.71 -10.57
CA ARG A 119 -10.52 -3.89 -11.78
C ARG A 119 -11.78 -3.74 -12.65
N ASP A 120 -12.67 -4.74 -12.62
CA ASP A 120 -13.89 -4.77 -13.47
C ASP A 120 -15.06 -3.99 -12.82
N SER A 121 -15.02 -3.85 -11.50
CA SER A 121 -16.02 -3.10 -10.72
C SER A 121 -15.33 -2.43 -9.53
N PRO A 122 -14.48 -1.41 -9.77
CA PRO A 122 -13.59 -0.89 -8.76
C PRO A 122 -14.34 -0.12 -7.68
N THR A 123 -14.04 -0.43 -6.42
CA THR A 123 -14.49 0.31 -5.25
C THR A 123 -13.30 0.69 -4.39
N TRP A 124 -13.47 1.76 -3.62
CA TRP A 124 -12.60 2.09 -2.50
C TRP A 124 -13.52 2.42 -1.33
N ASP A 125 -13.79 1.40 -0.52
CA ASP A 125 -14.82 1.41 0.49
C ASP A 125 -14.26 1.16 1.90
N THR A 126 -15.13 1.26 2.90
CA THR A 126 -14.74 1.09 4.31
C THR A 126 -14.17 -0.29 4.62
N SER A 127 -14.53 -1.33 3.86
CA SER A 127 -14.02 -2.68 4.07
C SER A 127 -12.58 -2.80 3.56
N LEU A 128 -12.32 -2.33 2.35
CA LEU A 128 -10.97 -2.31 1.78
C LEU A 128 -10.04 -1.37 2.57
N TYR A 129 -10.54 -0.23 3.01
CA TYR A 129 -9.77 0.66 3.87
C TYR A 129 -9.39 0.00 5.19
N GLN A 130 -10.34 -0.64 5.88
CA GLN A 130 -10.07 -1.36 7.13
C GLN A 130 -9.00 -2.44 6.93
N ARG A 131 -9.14 -3.25 5.87
CA ARG A 131 -8.16 -4.27 5.48
C ARG A 131 -6.76 -3.66 5.35
N TYR A 132 -6.63 -2.54 4.65
CA TYR A 132 -5.35 -1.89 4.39
C TYR A 132 -4.76 -1.34 5.70
N THR A 133 -5.58 -0.69 6.53
CA THR A 133 -5.13 -0.14 7.82
C THR A 133 -4.74 -1.23 8.82
N ASP A 134 -5.41 -2.39 8.80
CA ASP A 134 -5.06 -3.53 9.64
C ASP A 134 -3.67 -4.09 9.27
N VAL A 135 -3.39 -4.23 7.98
CA VAL A 135 -2.05 -4.64 7.51
C VAL A 135 -1.01 -3.59 7.87
N ILE A 136 -1.30 -2.29 7.70
CA ILE A 136 -0.38 -1.22 8.10
C ILE A 136 -0.09 -1.29 9.61
N ASP A 137 -1.09 -1.56 10.46
CA ASP A 137 -0.89 -1.66 11.90
C ASP A 137 -0.12 -2.91 12.32
N ALA A 138 -0.34 -4.03 11.63
CA ALA A 138 0.39 -5.27 11.89
C ALA A 138 1.90 -5.14 11.58
N PHE A 139 2.28 -4.32 10.59
CA PHE A 139 3.65 -4.27 10.08
C PHE A 139 4.38 -2.92 10.21
N GLY A 140 3.67 -1.84 10.54
CA GLY A 140 4.20 -0.48 10.52
C GLY A 140 5.36 -0.21 11.49
N ASN A 141 5.46 -1.02 12.55
CA ASN A 141 6.50 -0.91 13.58
C ASN A 141 7.83 -1.62 13.22
N TYR A 142 7.83 -2.59 12.30
CA TYR A 142 9.06 -3.32 11.97
C TYR A 142 10.00 -2.47 11.11
N THR A 143 11.28 -2.37 11.48
CA THR A 143 12.23 -1.52 10.75
C THR A 143 12.63 -2.10 9.40
N ASN A 144 12.62 -3.43 9.26
CA ASN A 144 12.93 -4.12 8.01
C ASN A 144 11.73 -4.16 7.03
N VAL A 145 10.57 -3.61 7.39
CA VAL A 145 9.50 -3.34 6.41
C VAL A 145 9.79 -2.01 5.72
N ILE A 146 10.03 -2.03 4.40
CA ILE A 146 10.32 -0.82 3.60
C ILE A 146 9.04 -0.01 3.38
N GLY A 147 7.95 -0.70 3.08
CA GLY A 147 6.70 -0.06 2.73
C GLY A 147 5.70 -1.04 2.15
N PHE A 148 4.65 -0.46 1.59
CA PHE A 148 3.46 -1.20 1.19
C PHE A 148 3.04 -0.92 -0.26
N PHE A 149 2.52 -1.93 -0.95
CA PHE A 149 1.83 -1.73 -2.22
C PHE A 149 0.31 -1.57 -1.97
N ALA A 150 -0.27 -0.44 -2.37
CA ALA A 150 -1.71 -0.20 -2.29
C ALA A 150 -2.49 -0.80 -3.47
N GLY A 151 -1.82 -1.52 -4.37
CA GLY A 151 -2.43 -2.21 -5.49
C GLY A 151 -1.36 -2.93 -6.32
N ASN A 152 -1.78 -4.02 -6.94
CA ASN A 152 -0.96 -4.83 -7.84
C ASN A 152 -1.75 -5.13 -9.12
N GLU A 153 -1.27 -4.63 -10.25
CA GLU A 153 -1.84 -4.88 -11.59
C GLU A 153 -3.36 -4.67 -11.67
N VAL A 154 -3.90 -3.66 -10.96
CA VAL A 154 -5.34 -3.41 -10.97
C VAL A 154 -5.75 -2.98 -12.38
N SER A 155 -5.19 -1.87 -12.87
CA SER A 155 -5.25 -1.54 -14.29
C SER A 155 -4.16 -2.30 -15.03
N ASN A 156 -4.57 -3.22 -15.91
CA ASN A 156 -3.67 -4.09 -16.67
C ASN A 156 -3.97 -4.10 -18.18
N THR A 157 -5.05 -3.45 -18.62
CA THR A 157 -5.30 -3.18 -20.04
C THR A 157 -5.98 -1.81 -20.20
N VAL A 158 -6.13 -1.35 -21.44
CA VAL A 158 -6.87 -0.11 -21.78
C VAL A 158 -8.26 -0.05 -21.14
N ASN A 159 -8.98 -1.18 -21.07
CA ASN A 159 -10.35 -1.21 -20.57
C ASN A 159 -10.47 -1.09 -19.04
N THR A 160 -9.39 -1.28 -18.29
CA THR A 160 -9.37 -1.29 -16.82
C THR A 160 -8.69 -0.05 -16.24
N THR A 161 -8.33 0.93 -17.07
CA THR A 161 -7.61 2.15 -16.63
C THR A 161 -8.40 2.99 -15.63
N ALA A 162 -9.74 3.03 -15.71
CA ALA A 162 -10.58 3.75 -14.76
C ALA A 162 -10.38 3.31 -13.29
N ALA A 163 -9.99 2.05 -13.05
CA ALA A 163 -9.70 1.52 -11.72
C ALA A 163 -8.50 2.22 -11.05
N SER A 164 -7.61 2.85 -11.82
CA SER A 164 -6.45 3.59 -11.30
C SER A 164 -6.84 4.73 -10.37
N ALA A 165 -8.02 5.36 -10.56
CA ALA A 165 -8.50 6.41 -9.66
C ALA A 165 -8.76 5.89 -8.24
N PHE A 166 -9.26 4.66 -8.11
CA PHE A 166 -9.52 4.01 -6.82
C PHE A 166 -8.22 3.58 -6.14
N VAL A 167 -7.27 3.05 -6.92
CA VAL A 167 -5.94 2.72 -6.41
C VAL A 167 -5.22 3.98 -5.92
N LYS A 168 -5.30 5.09 -6.65
CA LYS A 168 -4.66 6.33 -6.24
C LYS A 168 -5.29 6.94 -4.98
N ALA A 169 -6.61 6.77 -4.79
CA ALA A 169 -7.23 7.08 -3.50
C ALA A 169 -6.75 6.15 -2.38
N ALA A 170 -6.57 4.85 -2.66
CA ALA A 170 -6.01 3.92 -1.70
C ALA A 170 -4.58 4.30 -1.29
N VAL A 171 -3.75 4.77 -2.22
CA VAL A 171 -2.42 5.35 -1.94
C VAL A 171 -2.56 6.56 -1.01
N ARG A 172 -3.37 7.56 -1.40
CA ARG A 172 -3.60 8.78 -0.60
C ARG A 172 -3.99 8.45 0.84
N ASP A 173 -4.99 7.60 1.02
CA ASP A 173 -5.58 7.31 2.33
C ASP A 173 -4.67 6.41 3.18
N SER A 174 -3.95 5.46 2.55
CA SER A 174 -2.95 4.64 3.25
C SER A 174 -1.77 5.48 3.73
N LYS A 175 -1.29 6.44 2.91
CA LYS A 175 -0.24 7.38 3.30
C LYS A 175 -0.67 8.26 4.46
N ALA A 176 -1.90 8.77 4.40
CA ALA A 176 -2.47 9.55 5.49
C ALA A 176 -2.51 8.74 6.80
N TYR A 177 -2.94 7.47 6.73
CA TYR A 177 -2.98 6.58 7.90
C TYR A 177 -1.58 6.25 8.44
N VAL A 178 -0.62 5.89 7.59
CA VAL A 178 0.79 5.68 7.97
C VAL A 178 1.34 6.88 8.73
N LYS A 179 1.09 8.09 8.23
CA LYS A 179 1.52 9.35 8.85
C LYS A 179 0.81 9.61 10.18
N GLU A 180 -0.50 9.39 10.25
CA GLU A 180 -1.29 9.54 11.49
C GLU A 180 -0.77 8.64 12.61
N LYS A 181 -0.40 7.40 12.29
CA LYS A 181 0.16 6.43 13.23
C LYS A 181 1.63 6.68 13.58
N GLY A 182 2.28 7.62 12.88
CA GLY A 182 3.68 7.97 13.09
C GLY A 182 4.66 6.92 12.54
N TYR A 183 4.23 6.07 11.62
CA TYR A 183 5.09 5.13 10.94
C TYR A 183 5.89 5.83 9.84
N GLU A 184 7.14 5.40 9.64
CA GLU A 184 8.00 5.87 8.54
C GLU A 184 8.05 4.80 7.44
N LYS A 185 6.95 4.63 6.70
CA LYS A 185 6.80 3.65 5.61
C LYS A 185 6.36 4.34 4.32
N GLY A 186 6.87 3.90 3.18
CA GLY A 186 6.35 4.36 1.89
C GLY A 186 5.11 3.57 1.48
N VAL A 187 4.22 4.21 0.72
CA VAL A 187 3.12 3.50 0.01
C VAL A 187 3.28 3.68 -1.49
N GLY A 188 3.40 2.58 -2.20
CA GLY A 188 3.59 2.54 -3.64
C GLY A 188 2.53 1.75 -4.40
N TYR A 189 2.82 1.51 -5.68
CA TYR A 189 1.99 0.70 -6.57
C TYR A 189 2.86 -0.22 -7.43
N ALA A 190 2.38 -1.45 -7.67
CA ALA A 190 2.97 -2.40 -8.59
C ALA A 190 2.11 -2.49 -9.86
N ALA A 191 2.66 -2.06 -10.99
CA ALA A 191 2.00 -2.01 -12.28
C ALA A 191 2.25 -3.28 -13.10
N ALA A 192 1.31 -3.58 -13.99
CA ALA A 192 1.41 -4.72 -14.90
C ALA A 192 2.38 -4.46 -16.06
N ASP A 193 2.87 -5.54 -16.69
CA ASP A 193 3.64 -5.46 -17.93
C ASP A 193 2.75 -5.11 -19.15
N ALA A 194 2.12 -3.93 -19.12
CA ALA A 194 1.09 -3.53 -20.08
C ALA A 194 1.55 -2.29 -20.86
N SER A 195 2.39 -2.48 -21.87
CA SER A 195 2.98 -1.39 -22.68
C SER A 195 1.97 -0.37 -23.21
N SER A 196 0.74 -0.80 -23.54
CA SER A 196 -0.33 0.10 -24.02
C SER A 196 -0.81 1.16 -23.02
N ILE A 197 -0.57 0.94 -21.71
CA ILE A 197 -1.01 1.85 -20.64
C ILE A 197 0.12 2.24 -19.67
N ARG A 198 1.30 1.62 -19.78
CA ARG A 198 2.40 1.76 -18.80
C ARG A 198 2.76 3.21 -18.52
N ASP A 199 3.03 3.99 -19.56
CA ASP A 199 3.47 5.38 -19.40
C ASP A 199 2.36 6.23 -18.76
N ASN A 200 1.12 6.10 -19.22
CA ASN A 200 -0.03 6.80 -18.62
C ASN A 200 -0.26 6.39 -17.16
N LEU A 201 -0.10 5.10 -16.84
CA LEU A 201 -0.26 4.58 -15.48
C LEU A 201 0.83 5.10 -14.54
N ALA A 202 2.08 5.08 -14.98
CA ALA A 202 3.21 5.64 -14.25
C ALA A 202 3.05 7.15 -14.03
N ASP A 203 2.66 7.89 -15.07
CA ASP A 203 2.40 9.32 -14.98
C ASP A 203 1.22 9.62 -14.04
N TYR A 204 0.14 8.87 -14.13
CA TYR A 204 -1.02 9.05 -13.27
C TYR A 204 -0.70 8.80 -11.79
N MET A 205 0.07 7.76 -11.47
CA MET A 205 0.48 7.48 -10.08
C MET A 205 1.46 8.53 -9.52
N ASN A 206 2.10 9.33 -10.37
CA ASN A 206 3.06 10.37 -10.00
C ASN A 206 2.61 11.78 -10.40
N CYS A 207 1.31 12.01 -10.60
CA CYS A 207 0.77 13.34 -10.89
C CYS A 207 -0.06 13.89 -9.71
N GLY A 208 -0.49 15.15 -9.79
CA GLY A 208 -1.38 15.76 -8.80
C GLY A 208 -0.60 16.34 -7.62
N THR A 209 -0.90 15.89 -6.40
CA THR A 209 -0.22 16.33 -5.17
C THR A 209 0.74 15.26 -4.65
N SER A 210 1.69 15.64 -3.80
CA SER A 210 2.58 14.68 -3.13
C SER A 210 1.85 13.73 -2.18
N ASP A 211 0.66 14.12 -1.70
CA ASP A 211 -0.15 13.30 -0.81
C ASP A 211 -0.89 12.21 -1.60
N ASP A 212 -1.30 12.51 -2.85
CA ASP A 212 -1.98 11.57 -3.74
C ASP A 212 -1.01 10.70 -4.57
N SER A 213 0.22 11.17 -4.79
CA SER A 213 1.22 10.43 -5.57
C SER A 213 1.86 9.31 -4.75
N VAL A 214 2.31 8.25 -5.42
CA VAL A 214 3.04 7.15 -4.77
C VAL A 214 4.38 7.59 -4.18
N ASP A 215 4.85 6.90 -3.13
CA ASP A 215 6.20 7.10 -2.55
C ASP A 215 7.28 6.27 -3.24
N PHE A 216 6.88 5.24 -3.98
CA PHE A 216 7.70 4.44 -4.89
C PHE A 216 6.79 3.77 -5.92
N PHE A 217 7.36 3.41 -7.07
CA PHE A 217 6.63 2.75 -8.15
C PHE A 217 7.39 1.52 -8.62
N GLY A 218 6.69 0.43 -8.81
CA GLY A 218 7.27 -0.78 -9.38
C GLY A 218 6.51 -1.23 -10.61
N ASP A 219 7.22 -1.70 -11.62
CA ASP A 219 6.63 -2.44 -12.75
C ASP A 219 6.94 -3.93 -12.61
N ASN A 220 5.97 -4.77 -12.91
CA ASN A 220 6.21 -6.18 -13.20
C ASN A 220 6.70 -6.27 -14.65
N VAL A 221 7.97 -6.63 -14.89
CA VAL A 221 8.62 -6.53 -16.21
C VAL A 221 9.15 -7.88 -16.66
N TYR A 222 8.56 -8.42 -17.73
CA TYR A 222 8.87 -9.72 -18.29
C TYR A 222 9.41 -9.65 -19.74
N GLU A 223 9.79 -8.46 -20.21
CA GLU A 223 10.23 -8.24 -21.59
C GLU A 223 11.59 -8.90 -21.96
N TRP A 224 12.44 -9.21 -20.97
CA TRP A 224 13.74 -9.83 -21.20
C TRP A 224 13.67 -11.36 -21.10
N CYS A 225 13.70 -12.05 -22.24
CA CYS A 225 13.58 -13.50 -22.33
C CYS A 225 14.77 -14.15 -23.05
N GLY A 226 15.50 -15.03 -22.36
CA GLY A 226 16.59 -15.84 -22.92
C GLY A 226 17.89 -15.08 -23.25
N ASP A 227 18.90 -15.82 -23.69
CA ASP A 227 20.28 -15.31 -23.85
C ASP A 227 20.47 -14.34 -25.02
N SER A 228 19.58 -14.37 -26.02
CA SER A 228 19.66 -13.46 -27.17
C SER A 228 19.08 -12.08 -26.89
N ALA A 229 18.39 -11.90 -25.76
CA ALA A 229 17.93 -10.59 -25.33
C ALA A 229 19.12 -9.72 -24.88
N THR A 230 19.02 -8.44 -25.20
CA THR A 230 20.00 -7.39 -24.91
C THR A 230 19.26 -6.20 -24.32
N TYR A 231 19.99 -5.23 -23.75
CA TYR A 231 19.41 -4.00 -23.22
C TYR A 231 18.48 -3.27 -24.21
N THR A 232 18.79 -3.33 -25.50
CA THR A 232 17.96 -2.73 -26.55
C THR A 232 16.84 -3.65 -27.04
N SER A 233 17.13 -4.93 -27.29
CA SER A 233 16.13 -5.85 -27.85
C SER A 233 15.05 -6.27 -26.86
N SER A 234 15.32 -6.14 -25.55
CA SER A 234 14.35 -6.39 -24.47
C SER A 234 13.47 -5.18 -24.14
N GLY A 235 13.69 -4.01 -24.74
CA GLY A 235 12.97 -2.78 -24.38
C GLY A 235 13.42 -2.12 -23.06
N TYR A 236 14.40 -2.68 -22.33
CA TYR A 236 14.90 -2.09 -21.08
C TYR A 236 15.47 -0.68 -21.29
N ASN A 237 16.01 -0.39 -22.48
CA ASN A 237 16.45 0.96 -22.85
C ASN A 237 15.30 1.97 -22.93
N ILE A 238 14.12 1.54 -23.36
CA ILE A 238 12.91 2.38 -23.43
C ILE A 238 12.39 2.63 -22.01
N ILE A 239 12.34 1.59 -21.18
CA ILE A 239 12.00 1.74 -19.75
C ILE A 239 12.95 2.73 -19.09
N ASN A 240 14.26 2.58 -19.28
CA ASN A 240 15.23 3.48 -18.69
C ASN A 240 15.04 4.93 -19.12
N GLN A 241 14.78 5.15 -20.41
CA GLN A 241 14.48 6.48 -20.94
C GLN A 241 13.23 7.09 -20.27
N ASN A 242 12.14 6.33 -20.17
CA ASN A 242 10.86 6.80 -19.64
C ASN A 242 10.93 7.12 -18.14
N PHE A 243 11.68 6.34 -17.36
CA PHE A 243 11.73 6.47 -15.90
C PHE A 243 12.97 7.23 -15.37
N SER A 244 13.92 7.60 -16.24
CA SER A 244 15.11 8.41 -15.86
C SER A 244 14.81 9.73 -15.17
N THR A 245 13.59 10.27 -15.34
CA THR A 245 13.12 11.53 -14.75
C THR A 245 12.00 11.34 -13.72
N TYR A 246 11.73 10.10 -13.29
CA TYR A 246 10.69 9.82 -12.31
C TYR A 246 11.10 10.36 -10.93
N SER A 247 10.14 10.96 -10.22
CA SER A 247 10.43 11.75 -9.00
C SER A 247 10.62 10.90 -7.74
N VAL A 248 10.21 9.63 -7.78
CA VAL A 248 10.27 8.68 -6.66
C VAL A 248 11.02 7.41 -7.08
N PRO A 249 11.46 6.56 -6.14
CA PRO A 249 12.16 5.33 -6.47
C PRO A 249 11.35 4.44 -7.41
N TYR A 250 12.00 4.05 -8.51
CA TYR A 250 11.49 3.08 -9.48
C TYR A 250 12.31 1.79 -9.39
N PHE A 251 11.65 0.63 -9.43
CA PHE A 251 12.27 -0.69 -9.44
C PHE A 251 11.39 -1.70 -10.18
N PHE A 252 11.93 -2.88 -10.50
CA PHE A 252 11.09 -3.96 -11.01
C PHE A 252 10.44 -4.70 -9.84
N ALA A 253 9.12 -4.51 -9.67
CA ALA A 253 8.35 -5.19 -8.63
C ALA A 253 8.24 -6.70 -8.88
N GLU A 254 8.40 -7.11 -10.13
CA GLU A 254 8.65 -8.48 -10.58
C GLU A 254 9.54 -8.45 -11.84
N TYR A 255 10.41 -9.45 -11.99
CA TYR A 255 11.05 -9.76 -13.27
C TYR A 255 11.41 -11.25 -13.35
N GLY A 256 11.67 -11.72 -14.57
CA GLY A 256 12.21 -13.07 -14.82
C GLY A 256 11.37 -13.90 -15.77
N CYS A 257 11.22 -13.44 -17.01
CA CYS A 257 10.53 -14.15 -18.09
C CYS A 257 10.93 -15.63 -18.18
N ASN A 258 9.96 -16.53 -18.17
CA ASN A 258 10.20 -17.97 -18.25
C ASN A 258 9.85 -18.61 -19.62
N SER A 259 9.62 -17.80 -20.67
CA SER A 259 9.32 -18.30 -22.01
C SER A 259 10.48 -19.09 -22.64
N VAL A 260 11.70 -18.83 -22.17
CA VAL A 260 12.91 -19.62 -22.46
C VAL A 260 13.43 -20.18 -21.14
N SER A 261 13.62 -21.50 -21.08
CA SER A 261 14.04 -22.23 -19.88
C SER A 261 15.28 -23.11 -20.16
N PRO A 262 16.23 -23.25 -19.22
CA PRO A 262 16.28 -22.56 -17.92
C PRO A 262 16.50 -21.05 -18.08
N ARG A 263 16.03 -20.26 -17.11
CA ARG A 263 16.31 -18.82 -17.10
C ARG A 263 17.78 -18.58 -16.81
N THR A 264 18.41 -17.70 -17.60
CA THR A 264 19.85 -17.48 -17.58
C THR A 264 20.26 -16.17 -16.92
N TRP A 265 19.32 -15.23 -16.75
CA TRP A 265 19.48 -14.01 -15.96
C TRP A 265 20.57 -13.03 -16.43
N ASN A 266 20.90 -13.05 -17.72
CA ASN A 266 21.86 -12.10 -18.31
C ASN A 266 21.37 -10.63 -18.26
N ASN A 267 20.12 -10.37 -17.87
CA ASN A 267 19.58 -9.04 -17.60
C ASN A 267 20.15 -8.38 -16.33
N ILE A 268 20.70 -9.16 -15.39
CA ILE A 268 21.25 -8.66 -14.12
C ILE A 268 22.41 -7.67 -14.36
N GLU A 269 23.24 -7.91 -15.38
CA GLU A 269 24.33 -7.00 -15.74
C GLU A 269 23.80 -5.62 -16.14
N ALA A 270 22.72 -5.56 -16.93
CA ALA A 270 22.09 -4.29 -17.32
C ALA A 270 21.42 -3.59 -16.12
N MET A 271 20.67 -4.34 -15.30
CA MET A 271 19.89 -3.79 -14.17
C MET A 271 20.77 -3.15 -13.08
N TYR A 272 21.90 -3.78 -12.75
CA TYR A 272 22.79 -3.35 -11.66
C TYR A 272 24.12 -2.77 -12.15
N GLY A 273 24.27 -2.61 -13.47
CA GLY A 273 25.43 -1.99 -14.11
C GLY A 273 25.10 -0.60 -14.66
N SER A 274 26.03 -0.05 -15.44
CA SER A 274 25.98 1.33 -15.93
C SER A 274 24.77 1.67 -16.81
N ASP A 275 24.08 0.67 -17.35
CA ASP A 275 22.90 0.90 -18.18
C ASP A 275 21.71 1.43 -17.36
N MET A 276 21.51 0.92 -16.14
CA MET A 276 20.31 1.22 -15.36
C MET A 276 20.56 1.59 -13.89
N GLU A 277 21.75 1.38 -13.32
CA GLU A 277 21.99 1.54 -11.87
C GLU A 277 21.71 2.95 -11.31
N ASP A 278 21.73 3.98 -12.16
CA ASP A 278 21.40 5.34 -11.69
C ASP A 278 19.89 5.56 -11.52
N MET A 279 19.08 4.95 -12.38
CA MET A 279 17.62 5.11 -12.40
C MET A 279 16.91 3.99 -11.62
N LEU A 280 17.30 2.74 -11.89
CA LEU A 280 16.66 1.54 -11.36
C LEU A 280 17.17 1.24 -9.95
N ASN A 281 16.27 1.14 -8.99
CA ASN A 281 16.58 0.80 -7.60
C ASN A 281 16.64 -0.73 -7.36
N GLY A 282 17.03 -1.48 -8.40
CA GLY A 282 17.06 -2.95 -8.41
C GLY A 282 15.73 -3.59 -8.82
N GLY A 283 15.48 -4.81 -8.35
CA GLY A 283 14.24 -5.52 -8.66
C GLY A 283 14.04 -6.82 -7.91
N ILE A 284 12.86 -7.40 -8.06
CA ILE A 284 12.38 -8.59 -7.34
C ILE A 284 12.15 -9.73 -8.34
N VAL A 285 12.85 -10.85 -8.18
CA VAL A 285 12.63 -12.03 -9.03
C VAL A 285 11.29 -12.69 -8.70
N TYR A 286 10.51 -13.00 -9.74
CA TYR A 286 9.32 -13.84 -9.64
C TYR A 286 9.69 -15.29 -10.02
N GLU A 287 9.66 -16.28 -9.12
CA GLU A 287 9.35 -16.23 -7.68
C GLU A 287 10.12 -17.33 -6.91
N TYR A 288 10.07 -17.32 -5.57
CA TYR A 288 10.78 -18.33 -4.75
C TYR A 288 10.19 -19.73 -4.95
N PHE A 289 8.90 -19.89 -4.72
CA PHE A 289 8.21 -21.19 -4.70
C PHE A 289 7.82 -21.65 -6.11
N GLN A 290 8.09 -22.91 -6.43
CA GLN A 290 7.60 -23.53 -7.64
C GLN A 290 6.11 -23.84 -7.55
N ASP A 291 5.35 -23.25 -8.47
CA ASP A 291 3.93 -23.55 -8.70
C ASP A 291 3.71 -24.03 -10.16
N THR A 292 2.45 -24.26 -10.52
CA THR A 292 1.98 -24.64 -11.86
C THR A 292 2.39 -23.66 -12.97
N ASN A 293 2.70 -22.41 -12.61
CA ASN A 293 3.16 -21.36 -13.51
C ASN A 293 4.63 -21.50 -13.97
N SER A 294 5.42 -22.39 -13.34
CA SER A 294 6.82 -22.64 -13.67
C SER A 294 7.77 -21.46 -13.50
N TYR A 295 7.57 -20.63 -12.47
CA TYR A 295 8.45 -19.51 -12.12
C TYR A 295 9.36 -19.75 -10.91
N GLY A 296 9.22 -20.87 -10.21
CA GLY A 296 9.93 -21.11 -8.96
C GLY A 296 11.44 -21.20 -9.10
N LEU A 297 12.16 -20.65 -8.12
CA LEU A 297 13.58 -20.92 -7.91
C LEU A 297 13.78 -22.26 -7.17
N VAL A 298 12.87 -22.60 -6.26
CA VAL A 298 12.93 -23.84 -5.47
C VAL A 298 11.60 -24.58 -5.47
N SER A 299 11.66 -25.90 -5.28
CA SER A 299 10.51 -26.69 -4.87
C SER A 299 10.63 -26.98 -3.37
N ALA A 300 9.64 -26.54 -2.59
CA ALA A 300 9.58 -26.75 -1.15
C ALA A 300 8.46 -27.74 -0.80
N THR A 301 8.71 -28.65 0.14
CA THR A 301 7.69 -29.56 0.68
C THR A 301 8.02 -29.88 2.13
N GLY A 302 7.14 -29.49 3.05
CA GLY A 302 7.40 -29.62 4.48
C GLY A 302 8.70 -28.94 4.87
N SER A 303 9.63 -29.67 5.50
CA SER A 303 10.94 -29.12 5.89
C SER A 303 12.02 -29.22 4.79
N SER A 304 11.69 -29.68 3.59
CA SER A 304 12.67 -29.94 2.51
C SER A 304 12.57 -28.90 1.40
N VAL A 305 13.73 -28.40 0.97
CA VAL A 305 13.86 -27.47 -0.16
C VAL A 305 14.82 -28.04 -1.20
N SER A 306 14.34 -28.16 -2.43
CA SER A 306 15.12 -28.58 -3.60
C SER A 306 15.35 -27.41 -4.54
N LYS A 307 16.63 -27.08 -4.79
CA LYS A 307 17.01 -26.03 -5.75
C LYS A 307 16.68 -26.49 -7.17
N LEU A 308 16.02 -25.64 -7.95
CA LEU A 308 15.79 -25.87 -9.38
C LEU A 308 16.95 -25.30 -10.22
N SER A 309 16.93 -25.54 -11.53
CA SER A 309 17.94 -25.02 -12.45
C SER A 309 18.07 -23.49 -12.33
N ASP A 310 16.94 -22.81 -12.23
CA ASP A 310 16.86 -21.37 -12.21
C ASP A 310 17.51 -20.76 -10.98
N TYR A 311 17.46 -21.43 -9.82
CA TYR A 311 18.18 -21.01 -8.61
C TYR A 311 19.69 -21.00 -8.83
N THR A 312 20.22 -22.01 -9.52
CA THR A 312 21.66 -22.14 -9.76
C THR A 312 22.15 -21.06 -10.73
N SER A 313 21.40 -20.85 -11.81
CA SER A 313 21.67 -19.78 -12.78
C SER A 313 21.56 -18.40 -12.11
N PHE A 314 20.49 -18.17 -11.35
CA PHE A 314 20.25 -16.88 -10.67
C PHE A 314 21.34 -16.58 -9.65
N SER A 315 21.70 -17.56 -8.81
CA SER A 315 22.79 -17.44 -7.83
C SER A 315 24.10 -16.98 -8.47
N SER A 316 24.40 -17.49 -9.68
CA SER A 316 25.62 -17.15 -10.41
C SER A 316 25.60 -15.72 -10.96
N GLU A 317 24.46 -15.26 -11.50
CA GLU A 317 24.33 -13.91 -12.06
C GLU A 317 24.17 -12.83 -10.99
N ILE A 318 23.33 -13.06 -9.97
CA ILE A 318 23.12 -12.09 -8.88
C ILE A 318 24.40 -11.85 -8.05
N ALA A 319 25.35 -12.80 -8.04
CA ALA A 319 26.67 -12.61 -7.47
C ALA A 319 27.46 -11.47 -8.15
N LYS A 320 27.17 -11.18 -9.42
CA LYS A 320 27.81 -10.11 -10.20
C LYS A 320 27.19 -8.74 -9.97
N ALA A 321 25.98 -8.67 -9.42
CA ALA A 321 25.29 -7.42 -9.10
C ALA A 321 26.09 -6.62 -8.04
N THR A 322 26.78 -5.59 -8.51
CA THR A 322 27.70 -4.75 -7.72
C THR A 322 27.52 -3.27 -8.08
N PRO A 323 26.30 -2.72 -7.95
CA PRO A 323 26.04 -1.33 -8.30
C PRO A 323 26.90 -0.40 -7.44
N THR A 324 27.44 0.64 -8.05
CA THR A 324 28.36 1.58 -7.40
C THR A 324 27.64 2.50 -6.41
N GLY A 325 26.42 2.90 -6.78
CA GLY A 325 25.53 3.74 -5.98
C GLY A 325 26.09 5.11 -5.61
N THR A 326 25.40 5.77 -4.68
CA THR A 326 25.83 7.02 -4.07
C THR A 326 25.57 7.01 -2.57
N VAL A 327 25.90 8.12 -1.89
CA VAL A 327 25.49 8.37 -0.51
C VAL A 327 24.55 9.56 -0.46
N LYS A 328 23.53 9.50 0.41
CA LYS A 328 22.48 10.52 0.55
C LYS A 328 23.05 11.94 0.68
N SER A 329 24.15 12.10 1.43
CA SER A 329 24.79 13.42 1.64
C SER A 329 25.44 14.02 0.39
N LYS A 330 25.68 13.22 -0.66
CA LYS A 330 26.22 13.65 -1.96
C LYS A 330 25.16 13.64 -3.06
N TYR A 331 23.99 13.06 -2.80
CA TYR A 331 22.90 12.99 -3.75
C TYR A 331 22.02 14.24 -3.63
N THR A 332 21.89 14.98 -4.74
CA THR A 332 20.94 16.08 -4.85
C THR A 332 19.83 15.62 -5.80
N PRO A 333 18.58 15.44 -5.32
CA PRO A 333 17.47 15.07 -6.18
C PRO A 333 17.28 16.09 -7.31
N THR A 334 17.41 15.64 -8.55
CA THR A 334 17.13 16.46 -9.75
C THR A 334 15.72 16.23 -10.27
N ASN A 335 15.20 15.02 -10.09
CA ASN A 335 13.85 14.62 -10.47
C ASN A 335 12.89 14.94 -9.33
N THR A 336 12.43 16.19 -9.27
CA THR A 336 11.54 16.66 -8.18
C THR A 336 10.16 17.05 -8.67
N ALA A 337 9.99 17.21 -9.99
CA ALA A 337 8.70 17.52 -10.58
C ALA A 337 7.85 16.25 -10.66
N LEU A 338 6.63 16.34 -10.14
CA LEU A 338 5.57 15.36 -10.41
C LEU A 338 5.26 15.35 -11.93
N ARG A 339 4.80 14.19 -12.40
CA ARG A 339 4.31 14.01 -13.77
C ARG A 339 3.03 14.79 -14.00
N SER A 340 2.71 15.01 -15.27
CA SER A 340 1.41 15.58 -15.64
C SER A 340 0.36 14.47 -15.63
N CYS A 341 -0.83 14.74 -15.08
CA CYS A 341 -1.89 13.73 -15.15
C CYS A 341 -2.32 13.50 -16.60
N PRO A 342 -2.42 12.24 -17.06
CA PRO A 342 -2.95 11.95 -18.38
C PRO A 342 -4.38 12.50 -18.53
N THR A 343 -4.70 12.92 -19.75
CA THR A 343 -6.07 13.36 -20.09
C THR A 343 -6.93 12.13 -20.37
N VAL A 344 -8.20 12.16 -19.95
CA VAL A 344 -9.13 11.08 -20.25
C VAL A 344 -9.41 11.01 -21.76
N ASP A 345 -9.18 9.85 -22.37
CA ASP A 345 -9.39 9.55 -23.79
C ASP A 345 -9.67 8.06 -24.02
N ALA A 346 -9.77 7.62 -25.27
CA ALA A 346 -10.09 6.22 -25.61
C ALA A 346 -9.13 5.16 -25.02
N THR A 347 -7.91 5.54 -24.64
CA THR A 347 -6.87 4.67 -24.08
C THR A 347 -6.66 4.84 -22.57
N TRP A 348 -7.04 6.00 -22.02
CA TRP A 348 -6.91 6.31 -20.60
C TRP A 348 -8.23 6.82 -20.02
N GLN A 349 -8.80 6.08 -19.08
CA GLN A 349 -10.14 6.34 -18.53
C GLN A 349 -10.12 6.69 -17.04
N ALA A 350 -8.98 7.06 -16.45
CA ALA A 350 -8.95 7.54 -15.07
C ALA A 350 -8.92 9.08 -15.01
N ALA A 351 -9.99 9.67 -14.50
CA ALA A 351 -10.05 11.09 -14.18
C ALA A 351 -9.10 11.44 -13.03
N SER A 352 -8.68 12.70 -12.93
CA SER A 352 -7.80 13.15 -11.84
C SER A 352 -8.51 13.33 -10.50
N ALA A 353 -9.84 13.50 -10.51
CA ALA A 353 -10.63 13.47 -9.28
C ALA A 353 -10.64 12.06 -8.70
N LEU A 354 -10.48 11.95 -7.38
CA LEU A 354 -10.38 10.67 -6.67
C LEU A 354 -11.63 10.44 -5.81
N PRO A 355 -12.02 9.18 -5.54
CA PRO A 355 -13.10 8.88 -4.62
C PRO A 355 -12.82 9.42 -3.20
N PRO A 356 -13.88 9.67 -2.41
CA PRO A 356 -13.74 10.16 -1.05
C PRO A 356 -12.99 9.16 -0.16
N THR A 357 -12.33 9.67 0.88
CA THR A 357 -11.73 8.81 1.92
C THR A 357 -12.83 8.03 2.64
N PRO A 358 -12.70 6.69 2.75
CA PRO A 358 -13.65 5.86 3.48
C PRO A 358 -13.78 6.27 4.95
N ASP A 359 -15.02 6.53 5.39
CA ASP A 359 -15.35 6.89 6.77
C ASP A 359 -16.53 6.04 7.24
N ALA A 360 -16.22 5.01 8.03
CA ALA A 360 -17.21 4.10 8.58
C ALA A 360 -18.20 4.82 9.53
N SER A 361 -17.74 5.85 10.25
CA SER A 361 -18.61 6.61 11.14
C SER A 361 -19.64 7.40 10.34
N LEU A 362 -19.21 8.09 9.27
CA LEU A 362 -20.12 8.80 8.37
C LEU A 362 -21.13 7.86 7.70
N CYS A 363 -20.68 6.70 7.24
CA CYS A 363 -21.55 5.68 6.65
C CYS A 363 -22.61 5.18 7.65
N GLU A 364 -22.23 4.97 8.91
CA GLU A 364 -23.17 4.62 9.98
C GLU A 364 -24.13 5.77 10.32
N CYS A 365 -23.64 7.02 10.38
CA CYS A 365 -24.49 8.20 10.58
C CYS A 365 -25.58 8.27 9.48
N MET A 366 -25.16 8.11 8.22
CA MET A 366 -26.06 8.08 7.08
C MET A 366 -27.06 6.94 7.21
N TYR A 367 -26.62 5.70 7.38
CA TYR A 367 -27.51 4.55 7.46
C TYR A 367 -28.53 4.65 8.60
N ASN A 368 -28.15 5.17 9.77
CA ASN A 368 -29.04 5.32 10.92
C ASN A 368 -30.08 6.43 10.75
N SER A 369 -29.82 7.39 9.87
CA SER A 369 -30.78 8.45 9.51
C SER A 369 -31.88 7.98 8.55
N LEU A 370 -31.71 6.81 7.89
CA LEU A 370 -32.64 6.32 6.88
C LEU A 370 -33.88 5.66 7.50
N THR A 371 -35.03 5.88 6.86
CA THR A 371 -36.29 5.22 7.21
C THR A 371 -36.46 3.93 6.41
N CYS A 372 -36.29 3.97 5.08
CA CYS A 372 -36.40 2.77 4.25
C CYS A 372 -35.04 2.11 4.06
N VAL A 373 -34.92 0.83 4.43
CA VAL A 373 -33.66 0.08 4.31
C VAL A 373 -33.89 -1.32 3.73
N VAL A 374 -32.85 -1.86 3.11
CA VAL A 374 -32.81 -3.27 2.71
C VAL A 374 -32.86 -4.17 3.94
N ARG A 375 -33.62 -5.27 3.86
CA ARG A 375 -33.72 -6.25 4.95
C ARG A 375 -32.43 -7.04 5.12
N ASP A 376 -32.12 -7.42 6.35
CA ASP A 376 -30.96 -8.25 6.68
C ASP A 376 -31.01 -9.65 6.04
N SER A 377 -32.20 -10.12 5.68
CA SER A 377 -32.42 -11.42 5.04
C SER A 377 -32.14 -11.45 3.54
N VAL A 378 -31.85 -10.30 2.92
CA VAL A 378 -31.55 -10.22 1.48
C VAL A 378 -30.09 -10.62 1.25
N ASP A 379 -29.88 -11.62 0.41
CA ASP A 379 -28.55 -12.07 0.03
C ASP A 379 -27.80 -10.98 -0.77
N THR A 380 -26.50 -10.85 -0.57
CA THR A 380 -25.68 -9.86 -1.30
C THR A 380 -25.67 -10.08 -2.81
N THR A 381 -25.91 -11.31 -3.27
CA THR A 381 -26.04 -11.62 -4.70
C THR A 381 -27.27 -10.98 -5.34
N ASP A 382 -28.31 -10.68 -4.56
CA ASP A 382 -29.52 -9.99 -5.01
C ASP A 382 -29.35 -8.45 -5.06
N TYR A 383 -28.25 -7.90 -4.54
CA TYR A 383 -28.07 -6.45 -4.49
C TYR A 383 -27.92 -5.84 -5.89
N GLY A 384 -27.32 -6.59 -6.83
CA GLY A 384 -27.16 -6.18 -8.23
C GLY A 384 -28.50 -5.82 -8.88
N ASP A 385 -29.47 -6.73 -8.82
CA ASP A 385 -30.81 -6.51 -9.39
C ASP A 385 -31.52 -5.28 -8.80
N LEU A 386 -31.30 -5.03 -7.50
CA LEU A 386 -31.88 -3.87 -6.83
C LEU A 386 -31.19 -2.57 -7.24
N PHE A 387 -29.87 -2.56 -7.39
CA PHE A 387 -29.15 -1.42 -7.95
C PHE A 387 -29.57 -1.15 -9.38
N ASP A 388 -29.64 -2.17 -10.24
CA ASP A 388 -30.07 -2.04 -11.64
C ASP A 388 -31.45 -1.38 -11.76
N TYR A 389 -32.36 -1.73 -10.86
CA TYR A 389 -33.66 -1.04 -10.75
C TYR A 389 -33.49 0.46 -10.51
N PHE A 390 -32.69 0.87 -9.52
CA PHE A 390 -32.50 2.30 -9.21
C PHE A 390 -31.70 3.05 -10.29
N TYR A 391 -30.73 2.41 -10.94
CA TYR A 391 -30.03 2.99 -12.10
C TYR A 391 -30.99 3.20 -13.29
N GLY A 392 -31.98 2.32 -13.47
CA GLY A 392 -33.01 2.44 -14.51
C GLY A 392 -34.10 3.47 -14.22
N LEU A 393 -34.27 3.89 -12.96
CA LEU A 393 -35.30 4.84 -12.56
C LEU A 393 -34.84 6.29 -12.68
N ASP A 394 -35.68 7.13 -13.30
CA ASP A 394 -35.51 8.59 -13.36
C ASP A 394 -34.08 9.05 -13.74
N GLY A 395 -33.41 8.29 -14.61
CA GLY A 395 -32.04 8.58 -15.06
C GLY A 395 -30.95 8.36 -13.99
N GLY A 396 -31.21 7.54 -12.96
CA GLY A 396 -30.24 7.20 -11.93
C GLY A 396 -30.14 8.20 -10.78
N LYS A 397 -31.01 9.21 -10.70
CA LYS A 397 -30.92 10.26 -9.66
C LYS A 397 -30.96 9.73 -8.21
N TYR A 398 -31.51 8.52 -8.00
CA TYR A 398 -31.59 7.89 -6.68
C TYR A 398 -30.30 7.17 -6.29
N VAL A 399 -29.29 7.13 -7.15
CA VAL A 399 -27.97 6.55 -6.84
C VAL A 399 -26.84 7.58 -6.89
N ASP A 400 -27.11 8.84 -7.23
CA ASP A 400 -26.10 9.91 -7.34
C ASP A 400 -25.19 10.04 -6.10
N GLY A 401 -25.73 9.84 -4.91
CA GLY A 401 -24.98 9.93 -3.65
C GLY A 401 -24.12 8.71 -3.32
N VAL A 402 -24.25 7.62 -4.07
CA VAL A 402 -23.53 6.35 -3.84
C VAL A 402 -22.79 5.84 -5.07
N SER A 403 -23.08 6.37 -6.26
CA SER A 403 -22.37 6.01 -7.50
C SER A 403 -20.92 6.48 -7.46
N ALA A 404 -20.03 5.67 -8.04
CA ALA A 404 -18.61 6.00 -8.22
C ALA A 404 -18.22 5.76 -9.67
N ASN A 405 -17.67 6.77 -10.34
CA ASN A 405 -17.25 6.66 -11.73
C ASN A 405 -15.84 7.20 -11.94
N GLY A 406 -14.89 6.29 -12.15
CA GLY A 406 -13.48 6.59 -12.41
C GLY A 406 -13.23 7.36 -13.70
N THR A 407 -14.12 7.25 -14.69
CA THR A 407 -14.00 7.94 -16.00
C THR A 407 -14.42 9.40 -15.92
N SER A 408 -15.58 9.69 -15.33
CA SER A 408 -16.05 11.06 -15.18
C SER A 408 -15.42 11.78 -13.98
N GLY A 409 -14.84 11.03 -13.04
CA GLY A 409 -14.33 11.57 -11.78
C GLY A 409 -15.46 12.05 -10.85
N VAL A 410 -16.65 11.49 -11.02
CA VAL A 410 -17.83 11.82 -10.20
C VAL A 410 -18.06 10.70 -9.20
N TYR A 411 -18.06 11.08 -7.93
CA TYR A 411 -18.24 10.17 -6.81
C TYR A 411 -19.28 10.75 -5.86
N GLY A 412 -20.28 9.95 -5.55
CA GLY A 412 -21.21 10.25 -4.48
C GLY A 412 -20.49 10.29 -3.14
N GLY A 413 -20.92 11.19 -2.27
CA GLY A 413 -20.36 11.38 -0.93
C GLY A 413 -20.53 10.19 0.01
N TYR A 414 -21.30 9.17 -0.36
CA TYR A 414 -21.46 7.90 0.33
C TYR A 414 -21.00 6.70 -0.53
N SER A 415 -20.29 6.91 -1.64
CA SER A 415 -19.82 5.84 -2.53
C SER A 415 -18.75 4.93 -1.90
N MET A 416 -18.20 5.36 -0.77
CA MET A 416 -17.23 4.61 0.04
C MET A 416 -17.90 3.72 1.11
N CYS A 417 -19.22 3.80 1.28
CA CYS A 417 -19.94 2.97 2.25
C CYS A 417 -20.11 1.53 1.76
N SER A 418 -20.50 0.60 2.65
CA SER A 418 -20.79 -0.77 2.24
C SER A 418 -21.95 -0.82 1.24
N SER A 419 -21.96 -1.83 0.36
CA SER A 419 -23.03 -2.03 -0.64
C SER A 419 -24.43 -2.05 -0.02
N LYS A 420 -24.58 -2.61 1.18
CA LYS A 420 -25.83 -2.61 1.95
C LYS A 420 -26.27 -1.19 2.33
N GLN A 421 -25.35 -0.37 2.85
CA GLN A 421 -25.62 1.01 3.23
C GLN A 421 -25.91 1.87 1.99
N GLN A 422 -25.16 1.68 0.90
CA GLN A 422 -25.40 2.35 -0.38
C GLN A 422 -26.79 2.04 -0.94
N LEU A 423 -27.18 0.76 -0.93
CA LEU A 423 -28.49 0.33 -1.40
C LEU A 423 -29.61 0.90 -0.53
N ALA A 424 -29.42 0.90 0.80
CA ALA A 424 -30.36 1.53 1.72
C ALA A 424 -30.51 3.03 1.42
N TRP A 425 -29.42 3.74 1.10
CA TRP A 425 -29.48 5.16 0.71
C TRP A 425 -30.36 5.35 -0.53
N ALA A 426 -30.16 4.54 -1.57
CA ALA A 426 -30.96 4.62 -2.79
C ALA A 426 -32.45 4.30 -2.55
N MET A 427 -32.74 3.27 -1.76
CA MET A 427 -34.10 2.92 -1.35
C MET A 427 -34.77 4.06 -0.58
N ASN A 428 -34.06 4.70 0.35
CA ASN A 428 -34.59 5.81 1.12
C ASN A 428 -34.78 7.07 0.28
N ALA A 429 -33.87 7.38 -0.64
CA ALA A 429 -34.00 8.49 -1.57
C ALA A 429 -35.25 8.34 -2.46
N TYR A 430 -35.53 7.13 -2.94
CA TYR A 430 -36.78 6.83 -3.64
C TYR A 430 -38.00 6.97 -2.73
N TYR A 431 -37.96 6.37 -1.53
CA TYR A 431 -39.05 6.42 -0.56
C TYR A 431 -39.45 7.87 -0.19
N GLU A 432 -38.48 8.75 0.03
CA GLU A 432 -38.72 10.17 0.32
C GLU A 432 -39.31 10.90 -0.89
N ALA A 433 -38.87 10.58 -2.11
CA ALA A 433 -39.45 11.12 -3.33
C ALA A 433 -40.89 10.65 -3.59
N GLN A 434 -41.33 9.58 -2.93
CA GLN A 434 -42.72 9.09 -2.92
C GLN A 434 -43.51 9.54 -1.69
N ASP A 435 -43.11 10.66 -1.05
CA ASP A 435 -43.74 11.25 0.14
C ASP A 435 -43.86 10.28 1.32
N GLY A 436 -42.95 9.30 1.42
CA GLY A 436 -42.93 8.32 2.48
C GLY A 436 -44.06 7.29 2.43
N SER A 437 -44.66 7.05 1.26
CA SER A 437 -45.69 6.03 1.09
C SER A 437 -45.22 4.64 1.54
N SER A 438 -46.03 3.95 2.34
CA SER A 438 -45.68 2.60 2.82
C SER A 438 -45.50 1.57 1.69
N SER A 439 -46.11 1.81 0.53
CA SER A 439 -45.92 0.96 -0.66
C SER A 439 -44.59 1.22 -1.39
N ALA A 440 -43.90 2.32 -1.09
CA ALA A 440 -42.63 2.70 -1.70
C ALA A 440 -41.41 2.10 -0.96
N CYS A 441 -41.63 1.34 0.12
CA CYS A 441 -40.59 0.63 0.88
C CYS A 441 -40.92 -0.86 1.04
N ASP A 442 -41.15 -1.56 -0.08
CA ASP A 442 -41.37 -3.02 -0.11
C ASP A 442 -40.35 -3.73 -1.02
N PHE A 443 -40.24 -3.31 -2.28
CA PHE A 443 -39.33 -3.87 -3.29
C PHE A 443 -39.38 -5.40 -3.36
N SER A 444 -40.58 -5.96 -3.52
CA SER A 444 -40.83 -7.40 -3.50
C SER A 444 -40.42 -8.02 -2.16
N SER A 445 -40.81 -7.36 -1.07
CA SER A 445 -40.47 -7.71 0.31
C SER A 445 -38.96 -7.75 0.64
N LYS A 446 -38.12 -7.10 -0.17
CA LYS A 446 -36.67 -6.96 0.06
C LYS A 446 -36.31 -5.75 0.93
N ALA A 447 -37.25 -4.83 1.18
CA ALA A 447 -37.05 -3.69 2.08
C ALA A 447 -38.02 -3.68 3.27
N SER A 448 -37.68 -2.85 4.25
CA SER A 448 -38.52 -2.56 5.41
C SER A 448 -38.23 -1.17 5.94
N THR A 449 -39.22 -0.58 6.62
CA THR A 449 -39.02 0.65 7.36
C THR A 449 -38.39 0.37 8.73
N LYS A 450 -37.53 1.29 9.19
CA LYS A 450 -37.01 1.35 10.54
C LYS A 450 -37.18 2.77 11.11
N ALA A 451 -37.01 2.91 12.43
CA ALA A 451 -36.99 4.22 13.05
C ALA A 451 -35.71 4.98 12.68
N ALA A 452 -35.85 6.10 11.99
CA ALA A 452 -34.75 7.00 11.68
C ALA A 452 -34.25 7.72 12.94
N THR A 453 -32.93 7.86 13.06
CA THR A 453 -32.28 8.61 14.13
C THR A 453 -31.75 9.93 13.58
N SER A 454 -32.10 11.04 14.22
CA SER A 454 -31.57 12.35 13.82
C SER A 454 -30.06 12.41 14.08
N ALA A 455 -29.30 12.82 13.06
CA ALA A 455 -27.87 13.03 13.18
C ALA A 455 -27.57 14.15 14.20
N THR A 456 -26.61 13.93 15.09
CA THR A 456 -26.15 14.92 16.09
C THR A 456 -24.63 15.03 16.08
N GLY A 457 -24.09 16.12 16.65
CA GLY A 457 -22.64 16.33 16.75
C GLY A 457 -21.93 16.23 15.39
N THR A 458 -20.85 15.46 15.34
CA THR A 458 -20.04 15.24 14.13
C THR A 458 -20.84 14.64 12.97
N CYS A 459 -21.78 13.73 13.24
CA CYS A 459 -22.66 13.18 12.19
C CYS A 459 -23.43 14.29 11.47
N SER A 460 -23.98 15.24 12.23
CA SER A 460 -24.76 16.34 11.65
C SER A 460 -23.91 17.24 10.76
N SER A 461 -22.68 17.57 11.16
CA SER A 461 -21.78 18.40 10.35
C SER A 461 -21.28 17.70 9.09
N LEU A 462 -20.92 16.41 9.20
CA LEU A 462 -20.41 15.65 8.05
C LEU A 462 -21.52 15.42 7.03
N MET A 463 -22.69 14.96 7.47
CA MET A 463 -23.83 14.74 6.57
C MET A 463 -24.33 16.05 5.96
N ALA A 464 -24.27 17.18 6.68
CA ALA A 464 -24.60 18.49 6.12
C ALA A 464 -23.63 18.91 5.01
N SER A 465 -22.35 18.51 5.10
CA SER A 465 -21.34 18.80 4.06
C SER A 465 -21.56 17.97 2.79
N ILE A 466 -22.06 16.75 2.95
CA ILE A 466 -22.47 15.89 1.83
C ILE A 466 -23.79 16.39 1.20
N GLY A 467 -24.69 16.94 2.02
CA GLY A 467 -25.99 17.45 1.58
C GLY A 467 -27.01 16.35 1.28
N THR A 468 -28.26 16.76 1.07
CA THR A 468 -29.40 15.83 0.88
C THR A 468 -29.32 15.06 -0.43
N ALA A 469 -28.70 15.64 -1.48
CA ALA A 469 -28.48 14.96 -2.74
C ALA A 469 -27.36 13.91 -2.67
N GLY A 470 -26.57 13.89 -1.60
CA GLY A 470 -25.46 12.95 -1.46
C GLY A 470 -24.22 13.27 -2.28
N THR A 471 -24.18 14.39 -3.02
CA THR A 471 -23.14 14.71 -4.01
C THR A 471 -22.10 15.74 -3.53
N GLY A 472 -22.22 16.21 -2.29
CA GLY A 472 -21.20 17.02 -1.64
C GLY A 472 -19.96 16.21 -1.27
N ALA A 473 -18.96 16.88 -0.71
CA ALA A 473 -17.72 16.26 -0.28
C ALA A 473 -17.37 16.69 1.15
N VAL A 474 -16.82 15.77 1.93
CA VAL A 474 -16.22 16.10 3.23
C VAL A 474 -14.79 16.57 3.00
N SER A 475 -14.47 17.75 3.52
CA SER A 475 -13.07 18.19 3.65
C SER A 475 -12.54 17.76 5.01
N TYR A 476 -11.76 16.69 5.05
CA TYR A 476 -11.00 16.34 6.24
C TYR A 476 -9.80 17.30 6.32
N THR A 477 -9.95 18.42 7.02
CA THR A 477 -8.79 19.22 7.39
C THR A 477 -7.99 18.42 8.41
N VAL A 478 -6.81 17.94 8.00
CA VAL A 478 -5.81 17.38 8.92
C VAL A 478 -5.45 18.49 9.91
N SER A 479 -6.13 18.50 11.04
CA SER A 479 -5.86 19.45 12.11
C SER A 479 -4.57 19.00 12.77
N ALA A 480 -3.44 19.55 12.30
CA ALA A 480 -2.27 19.66 13.14
C ALA A 480 -2.69 20.46 14.38
N THR A 481 -2.94 19.79 15.50
CA THR A 481 -3.09 20.43 16.81
C THR A 481 -1.76 21.08 17.17
N GLY A 482 -1.60 22.32 16.73
CA GLY A 482 -0.50 23.23 17.03
C GLY A 482 -1.05 24.64 16.99
N SER A 483 -1.61 25.09 18.11
CA SER A 483 -2.12 26.45 18.30
C SER A 483 -1.05 27.49 17.95
N GLY A 484 -1.30 28.30 16.92
CA GLY A 484 -0.48 29.44 16.56
C GLY A 484 -1.24 30.36 15.60
N SER A 485 -1.89 31.38 16.16
CA SER A 485 -2.58 32.44 15.41
C SER A 485 -1.60 33.22 14.52
N GLY A 486 -1.91 33.39 13.24
CA GLY A 486 -1.17 34.26 12.34
C GLY A 486 -2.00 34.67 11.13
N SER A 487 -2.40 35.94 11.09
CA SER A 487 -3.17 36.60 10.05
C SER A 487 -2.48 36.62 8.67
N SER A 488 -3.32 36.65 7.63
CA SER A 488 -2.99 36.78 6.21
C SER A 488 -2.12 37.99 5.83
N SER A 489 -1.12 37.79 4.95
CA SER A 489 -0.71 38.80 3.96
C SER A 489 0.05 38.18 2.79
N SER A 490 -0.22 38.72 1.60
CA SER A 490 0.27 38.33 0.28
C SER A 490 1.71 38.75 -0.05
N SER A 491 2.32 37.94 -0.94
CA SER A 491 3.30 38.27 -2.00
C SER A 491 4.81 38.08 -1.78
N SER A 492 5.39 37.37 -2.78
CA SER A 492 6.68 37.58 -3.45
C SER A 492 8.01 37.28 -2.74
N GLY A 493 8.64 36.17 -3.17
CA GLY A 493 10.03 36.14 -3.65
C GLY A 493 11.20 36.25 -2.66
N ALA A 494 12.00 35.19 -2.67
CA ALA A 494 13.45 35.11 -2.40
C ALA A 494 13.97 34.84 -0.96
N ALA A 495 15.01 33.99 -0.95
CA ALA A 495 16.03 33.70 0.07
C ALA A 495 15.62 32.81 1.27
N PHE A 496 16.08 31.55 1.21
CA PHE A 496 16.19 30.65 2.36
C PHE A 496 17.25 31.18 3.35
N PRO A 497 16.93 31.41 4.64
CA PRO A 497 17.94 31.55 5.66
C PRO A 497 18.22 30.20 6.32
N VAL A 498 19.52 29.97 6.51
CA VAL A 498 20.14 28.88 7.27
C VAL A 498 19.54 28.80 8.69
N PHE A 499 19.00 27.63 9.06
CA PHE A 499 18.63 27.34 10.45
C PHE A 499 19.90 27.09 11.29
N SER A 500 20.17 27.99 12.22
CA SER A 500 21.09 27.75 13.35
C SER A 500 20.38 26.92 14.41
N SER A 501 21.01 25.82 14.83
CA SER A 501 20.54 24.98 15.94
C SER A 501 20.62 25.73 17.28
N THR A 502 19.51 25.76 18.00
CA THR A 502 19.48 26.13 19.42
C THR A 502 19.97 24.94 20.27
N PRO A 503 20.91 25.12 21.22
CA PRO A 503 21.36 24.05 22.09
C PRO A 503 20.29 23.70 23.13
N ILE A 504 20.01 22.40 23.28
CA ILE A 504 19.21 21.83 24.36
C ILE A 504 20.04 21.91 25.64
N PHE A 505 19.60 22.73 26.61
CA PHE A 505 20.17 22.73 27.95
C PHE A 505 19.63 21.53 28.74
N VAL A 506 20.48 20.53 28.97
CA VAL A 506 20.23 19.43 29.89
C VAL A 506 20.55 19.91 31.30
N GLY A 507 19.57 19.91 32.21
CA GLY A 507 19.76 20.39 33.58
C GLY A 507 20.65 19.44 34.40
N ASN A 508 21.41 20.01 35.34
CA ASN A 508 22.39 19.27 36.17
C ASN A 508 21.83 18.04 36.92
N TRP A 509 20.51 17.98 37.14
CA TRP A 509 19.84 16.82 37.75
C TRP A 509 19.81 15.61 36.83
N GLN A 510 19.58 15.82 35.53
CA GLN A 510 19.50 14.74 34.53
C GLN A 510 20.88 14.12 34.28
N PHE A 511 21.94 14.94 34.27
CA PHE A 511 23.32 14.45 34.15
C PHE A 511 23.76 13.61 35.37
N GLY A 512 23.34 14.02 36.58
CA GLY A 512 23.58 13.24 37.80
C GLY A 512 22.87 11.87 37.79
N ALA A 513 21.63 11.82 37.30
CA ALA A 513 20.88 10.56 37.19
C ALA A 513 21.52 9.58 36.19
N TYR A 514 22.03 10.08 35.05
CA TYR A 514 22.73 9.26 34.06
C TYR A 514 24.04 8.67 34.57
N ILE A 515 24.83 9.44 35.36
CA ILE A 515 26.08 8.95 35.94
C ILE A 515 25.82 7.87 36.98
N VAL A 516 24.80 8.04 37.83
CA VAL A 516 24.43 7.03 38.84
C VAL A 516 23.96 5.75 38.15
N ALA A 517 23.12 5.86 37.11
CA ALA A 517 22.68 4.69 36.34
C ALA A 517 23.85 3.96 35.67
N ALA A 518 24.80 4.68 35.07
CA ALA A 518 25.97 4.09 34.42
C ALA A 518 26.91 3.37 35.42
N ILE A 519 27.08 3.91 36.63
CA ILE A 519 27.88 3.28 37.68
C ILE A 519 27.22 2.00 38.19
N PHE A 520 25.89 1.99 38.37
CA PHE A 520 25.15 0.79 38.78
C PHE A 520 25.17 -0.30 37.69
N SER A 521 25.04 0.07 36.42
CA SER A 521 25.15 -0.88 35.29
C SER A 521 26.56 -1.46 35.17
N GLY A 522 27.62 -0.65 35.37
CA GLY A 522 29.00 -1.12 35.36
C GLY A 522 29.35 -2.04 36.54
N ALA A 523 28.81 -1.78 37.73
CA ALA A 523 29.00 -2.65 38.89
C ALA A 523 28.25 -3.99 38.77
N ALA A 524 27.09 -4.00 38.12
CA ALA A 524 26.32 -5.22 37.87
C ALA A 524 27.01 -6.18 36.88
N MET A 525 27.79 -5.66 35.92
CA MET A 525 28.59 -6.47 35.00
C MET A 525 29.82 -7.13 35.65
N LEU A 526 30.24 -6.69 36.85
CA LEU A 526 31.37 -7.28 37.57
C LEU A 526 30.97 -8.40 38.53
N VAL A 527 29.67 -8.72 38.65
CA VAL A 527 29.12 -9.72 39.58
C VAL A 527 28.36 -10.84 38.83
N LEU A 528 28.47 -10.91 37.49
CA LEU A 528 27.96 -12.00 36.66
C LEU A 528 29.09 -12.78 36.00
#